data_AF-A0A062UH03-F1
#
_entry.id   AF-A0A062UH03-F1
#
_cell.length_a   1.000
_cell.length_b   1.000
_cell.length_c   1.000
_cell.angle_alpha   90.00
_cell.angle_beta   90.00
_cell.angle_gamma   90.00
#
_symmetry.space_group_name_H-M   'P 1'
#
loop_
_entity.id
_entity.type
_entity.pdbx_description
1 polymer ?
#
loop_
_entity_poly.entity_id
_entity_poly.type
_entity_poly.pdbx_seq_one_letter_code
_entity_poly.pdbx_strand_id
1 'polypeptide(L)'
;MLRFALAAALFALVTHAPASAEEGAACPPRTEQNLYNLGYQVKSGLEHDTVKVFQYAAAAVDRCADRTDVNGLAVPLLDAVAKAFPPGESQLVALSKAYEAVINNGRAWRVEIPSVTITLPDGSASQVDTYSAVTDYYYKSILPQLLTLADAGTVHPMFTGAPLAECPFPPSAEDRALKEAKALRDAAENRWDGEVTFATNRLRALREACDFLRPRLTYELGELYAHAATEQQTMTHDEKAVELAGHALTELEDFMTYAGLEPPLADWKLTVPVDIAAMKALVDDN
;
A
#
# COMPACT_ATOMS: atom_id res chain seq x y z
N MET A 1 12.36 -2.68 46.01
CA MET A 1 12.86 -1.82 44.91
C MET A 1 14.03 -2.52 44.25
N LEU A 2 13.75 -3.37 43.25
CA LEU A 2 14.78 -4.04 42.45
C LEU A 2 14.69 -3.46 41.04
N ARG A 3 15.75 -2.73 40.65
CA ARG A 3 15.94 -2.16 39.32
C ARG A 3 16.20 -3.30 38.34
N PHE A 4 15.33 -3.50 37.34
CA PHE A 4 15.66 -4.31 36.18
C PHE A 4 16.11 -3.36 35.05
N ALA A 5 17.42 -3.33 34.83
CA ALA A 5 18.04 -2.72 33.68
C ALA A 5 18.33 -3.81 32.64
N LEU A 6 17.97 -3.49 31.39
CA LEU A 6 18.46 -3.95 30.09
C LEU A 6 18.87 -5.42 29.88
N ALA A 7 18.27 -6.00 28.83
CA ALA A 7 19.01 -6.81 27.86
C ALA A 7 18.52 -6.48 26.44
N ALA A 8 18.99 -5.34 25.91
CA ALA A 8 19.03 -5.09 24.47
C ALA A 8 20.31 -5.76 23.96
N ALA A 9 20.18 -6.91 23.31
CA ALA A 9 21.30 -7.55 22.61
C ALA A 9 20.76 -8.53 21.57
N LEU A 10 20.60 -8.07 20.32
CA LEU A 10 20.48 -8.96 19.15
C LEU A 10 20.81 -8.20 17.85
N PHE A 11 21.94 -7.49 17.82
CA PHE A 11 22.55 -7.05 16.56
C PHE A 11 24.06 -6.99 16.72
N ALA A 12 24.75 -8.07 16.36
CA ALA A 12 26.12 -8.03 15.90
C ALA A 12 26.54 -9.41 15.39
N LEU A 13 26.69 -9.54 14.06
CA LEU A 13 27.88 -10.07 13.36
C LEU A 13 27.53 -10.29 11.89
N VAL A 14 27.68 -9.24 11.06
CA VAL A 14 27.86 -9.39 9.62
C VAL A 14 29.36 -9.29 9.34
N THR A 15 30.03 -10.44 9.36
CA THR A 15 31.38 -10.56 8.80
C THR A 15 31.27 -10.52 7.28
N HIS A 16 31.94 -9.56 6.67
CA HIS A 16 31.99 -9.36 5.22
C HIS A 16 32.70 -10.54 4.55
N ALA A 17 31.92 -11.44 3.94
CA ALA A 17 32.40 -12.39 2.95
C ALA A 17 32.17 -11.79 1.55
N PRO A 18 33.05 -12.07 0.57
CA PRO A 18 32.88 -11.55 -0.78
C PRO A 18 31.60 -12.14 -1.39
N ALA A 19 30.84 -11.30 -2.07
CA ALA A 19 29.61 -11.66 -2.75
C ALA A 19 29.90 -12.67 -3.88
N SER A 20 29.89 -13.95 -3.54
CA SER A 20 29.47 -14.98 -4.47
C SER A 20 27.98 -14.76 -4.69
N ALA A 21 27.58 -14.58 -5.95
CA ALA A 21 26.18 -14.62 -6.35
C ALA A 21 25.62 -15.97 -5.89
N GLU A 22 24.94 -15.99 -4.74
CA GLU A 22 24.03 -17.07 -4.39
C GLU A 22 23.00 -17.12 -5.51
N GLU A 23 23.01 -18.22 -6.28
CA GLU A 23 21.80 -18.67 -6.97
C GLU A 23 20.68 -18.58 -5.94
N GLY A 24 19.74 -17.64 -6.16
CA GLY A 24 18.66 -17.39 -5.21
C GLY A 24 18.02 -18.72 -4.85
N ALA A 25 18.05 -19.07 -3.56
CA ALA A 25 17.53 -20.35 -3.10
C ALA A 25 16.09 -20.50 -3.61
N ALA A 26 15.86 -21.53 -4.41
CA ALA A 26 14.55 -21.75 -5.01
C ALA A 26 13.46 -21.82 -3.93
N CYS A 27 12.29 -21.23 -4.22
CA CYS A 27 11.14 -21.26 -3.32
C CYS A 27 10.84 -22.70 -2.85
N PRO A 28 10.78 -22.97 -1.53
CA PRO A 28 10.57 -24.33 -1.04
C PRO A 28 9.27 -24.96 -1.59
N PRO A 29 9.27 -26.26 -1.89
CA PRO A 29 8.08 -26.94 -2.38
C PRO A 29 6.95 -26.90 -1.35
N ARG A 30 5.70 -26.78 -1.83
CA ARG A 30 4.48 -26.75 -1.00
C ARG A 30 4.38 -25.55 -0.05
N THR A 31 5.13 -24.48 -0.29
CA THR A 31 5.08 -23.28 0.56
C THR A 31 3.66 -22.69 0.59
N GLU A 32 2.98 -22.67 -0.55
CA GLU A 32 1.58 -22.26 -0.69
C GLU A 32 0.64 -23.10 0.20
N GLN A 33 0.75 -24.43 0.17
CA GLN A 33 -0.09 -25.31 1.00
C GLN A 33 0.19 -25.10 2.49
N ASN A 34 1.44 -24.93 2.87
CA ASN A 34 1.82 -24.72 4.27
C ASN A 34 1.33 -23.36 4.79
N LEU A 35 1.43 -22.29 3.99
CA LEU A 35 0.85 -20.99 4.32
C LEU A 35 -0.66 -21.06 4.46
N TYR A 36 -1.33 -21.78 3.56
CA TYR A 36 -2.77 -22.01 3.66
C TYR A 36 -3.14 -22.72 4.96
N ASN A 37 -2.43 -23.81 5.28
CA ASN A 37 -2.67 -24.58 6.51
C ASN A 37 -2.43 -23.73 7.76
N LEU A 38 -1.39 -22.90 7.78
CA LEU A 38 -1.13 -21.96 8.85
C LEU A 38 -2.25 -20.91 8.96
N GLY A 39 -2.70 -20.36 7.84
CA GLY A 39 -3.85 -19.45 7.78
C GLY A 39 -5.13 -20.07 8.33
N TYR A 40 -5.37 -21.35 8.03
CA TYR A 40 -6.48 -22.10 8.62
C TYR A 40 -6.30 -22.25 10.14
N GLN A 41 -5.12 -22.66 10.62
CA GLN A 41 -4.85 -22.82 12.06
C GLN A 41 -5.03 -21.51 12.83
N VAL A 42 -4.55 -20.39 12.30
CA VAL A 42 -4.74 -19.06 12.90
C VAL A 42 -6.22 -18.69 12.95
N LYS A 43 -6.96 -18.84 11.84
CA LYS A 43 -8.40 -18.53 11.79
C LYS A 43 -9.24 -19.41 12.71
N SER A 44 -8.85 -20.67 12.88
CA SER A 44 -9.52 -21.62 13.76
C SER A 44 -9.09 -21.51 15.22
N GLY A 45 -8.18 -20.59 15.57
CA GLY A 45 -7.67 -20.44 16.94
C GLY A 45 -6.86 -21.64 17.43
N LEU A 46 -6.24 -22.39 16.51
CA LEU A 46 -5.34 -23.51 16.83
C LEU A 46 -3.88 -23.06 16.93
N GLU A 47 -3.53 -21.97 16.25
CA GLU A 47 -2.21 -21.32 16.34
C GLU A 47 -2.36 -19.91 16.91
N HIS A 48 -1.57 -19.61 17.95
CA HIS A 48 -1.59 -18.33 18.67
C HIS A 48 -0.21 -17.68 18.75
N ASP A 49 0.85 -18.38 18.36
CA ASP A 49 2.21 -17.86 18.36
C ASP A 49 2.40 -16.90 17.18
N THR A 50 2.16 -15.62 17.44
CA THR A 50 2.31 -14.52 16.47
C THR A 50 3.74 -14.42 15.92
N VAL A 51 4.75 -14.77 16.73
CA VAL A 51 6.16 -14.75 16.30
C VAL A 51 6.41 -15.87 15.30
N LYS A 52 5.91 -17.08 15.57
CA LYS A 52 5.99 -18.21 14.63
C LYS A 52 5.26 -17.90 13.32
N VAL A 53 4.06 -17.33 13.41
CA VAL A 53 3.29 -16.94 12.22
C VAL A 53 4.05 -15.92 11.38
N PHE A 54 4.58 -14.87 12.02
CA PHE A 54 5.39 -13.85 11.36
C PHE A 54 6.63 -14.44 10.69
N GLN A 55 7.43 -15.21 11.43
CA GLN A 55 8.68 -15.79 10.92
C GLN A 55 8.44 -16.68 9.69
N TYR A 56 7.40 -17.52 9.73
CA TYR A 56 7.09 -18.39 8.62
C TYR A 56 6.60 -17.60 7.39
N ALA A 57 5.68 -16.66 7.58
CA ALA A 57 5.15 -15.85 6.49
C ALA A 57 6.21 -14.92 5.88
N ALA A 58 7.02 -14.26 6.70
CA ALA A 58 8.11 -13.38 6.25
C ALA A 58 9.18 -14.17 5.47
N ALA A 59 9.60 -15.33 5.98
CA ALA A 59 10.57 -16.17 5.27
C ALA A 59 10.03 -16.69 3.94
N ALA A 60 8.72 -16.92 3.83
CA ALA A 60 8.08 -17.30 2.57
C ALA A 60 8.12 -16.14 1.55
N VAL A 61 7.84 -14.90 1.99
CA VAL A 61 7.96 -13.70 1.14
C VAL A 61 9.39 -13.54 0.62
N ASP A 62 10.38 -13.67 1.49
CA ASP A 62 11.80 -13.48 1.13
C ASP A 62 12.30 -14.52 0.11
N ARG A 63 11.89 -15.78 0.26
CA ARG A 63 12.38 -16.90 -0.58
C ARG A 63 11.56 -17.14 -1.85
N CYS A 64 10.38 -16.55 -1.93
CA CYS A 64 9.42 -16.83 -3.00
C CYS A 64 8.87 -15.53 -3.61
N ALA A 65 9.73 -14.50 -3.77
CA ALA A 65 9.32 -13.19 -4.27
C ALA A 65 8.65 -13.22 -5.66
N ASP A 66 8.95 -14.23 -6.49
CA ASP A 66 8.38 -14.45 -7.83
C ASP A 66 7.12 -15.32 -7.84
N ARG A 67 6.64 -15.78 -6.67
CA ARG A 67 5.46 -16.65 -6.54
C ARG A 67 4.24 -15.86 -6.08
N THR A 68 3.35 -15.56 -7.01
CA THR A 68 2.08 -14.84 -6.78
C THR A 68 1.27 -15.45 -5.65
N ASP A 69 1.11 -16.77 -5.68
CA ASP A 69 0.31 -17.56 -4.74
C ASP A 69 0.87 -17.54 -3.31
N VAL A 70 2.19 -17.74 -3.18
CA VAL A 70 2.89 -17.70 -1.88
C VAL A 70 2.76 -16.32 -1.24
N ASN A 71 3.09 -15.27 -1.98
CA ASN A 71 2.97 -13.90 -1.46
C ASN A 71 1.52 -13.58 -1.09
N GLY A 72 0.55 -14.02 -1.90
CA GLY A 72 -0.84 -13.72 -1.61
C GLY A 72 -1.45 -14.49 -0.45
N LEU A 73 -0.93 -15.67 -0.13
CA LEU A 73 -1.28 -16.39 1.10
C LEU A 73 -0.54 -15.85 2.34
N ALA A 74 0.62 -15.22 2.17
CA ALA A 74 1.36 -14.59 3.26
C ALA A 74 0.73 -13.26 3.72
N VAL A 75 0.19 -12.46 2.81
CA VAL A 75 -0.46 -11.16 3.11
C VAL A 75 -1.48 -11.22 4.26
N PRO A 76 -2.52 -12.08 4.23
CA PRO A 76 -3.51 -12.13 5.32
C PRO A 76 -2.92 -12.60 6.66
N LEU A 77 -1.86 -13.42 6.64
CA LEU A 77 -1.16 -13.84 7.85
C LEU A 77 -0.36 -12.68 8.46
N LEU A 78 0.36 -11.92 7.63
CA LEU A 78 1.13 -10.76 8.06
C LEU A 78 0.24 -9.61 8.54
N ASP A 79 -0.91 -9.40 7.89
CA ASP A 79 -1.94 -8.47 8.36
C ASP A 79 -2.54 -8.90 9.72
N ALA A 80 -2.80 -10.20 9.92
CA ALA A 80 -3.26 -10.71 11.21
C ALA A 80 -2.21 -10.55 12.31
N VAL A 81 -0.92 -10.79 12.00
CA VAL A 81 0.20 -10.52 12.90
C VAL A 81 0.26 -9.04 13.26
N ALA A 82 0.17 -8.14 12.27
CA ALA A 82 0.19 -6.70 12.51
C ALA A 82 -0.91 -6.28 13.50
N LYS A 83 -2.14 -6.77 13.30
CA LYS A 83 -3.28 -6.49 14.19
C LYS A 83 -3.14 -7.05 15.60
N ALA A 84 -2.28 -8.03 15.81
CA ALA A 84 -2.02 -8.60 17.13
C ALA A 84 -1.06 -7.74 17.98
N PHE A 85 -0.32 -6.82 17.35
CA PHE A 85 0.57 -5.89 18.05
C PHE A 85 -0.11 -4.55 18.32
N PRO A 86 0.20 -3.88 19.45
CA PRO A 86 -0.17 -2.48 19.63
C PRO A 86 0.54 -1.58 18.60
N PRO A 87 0.00 -0.39 18.31
CA PRO A 87 0.65 0.60 17.45
C PRO A 87 2.10 0.87 17.84
N GLY A 88 3.01 0.77 16.86
CA GLY A 88 4.43 0.98 17.03
C GLY A 88 5.29 0.13 16.10
N GLU A 89 6.56 -0.05 16.47
CA GLU A 89 7.58 -0.65 15.60
C GLU A 89 7.29 -2.11 15.23
N SER A 90 6.78 -2.93 16.15
CA SER A 90 6.43 -4.32 15.84
C SER A 90 5.29 -4.44 14.84
N GLN A 91 4.26 -3.57 14.94
CA GLN A 91 3.19 -3.50 13.95
C GLN A 91 3.75 -3.00 12.61
N LEU A 92 4.62 -1.98 12.62
CA LEU A 92 5.25 -1.46 11.42
C LEU A 92 6.06 -2.54 10.69
N VAL A 93 6.85 -3.35 11.39
CA VAL A 93 7.64 -4.44 10.79
C VAL A 93 6.73 -5.46 10.09
N ALA A 94 5.63 -5.87 10.74
CA ALA A 94 4.67 -6.79 10.15
C ALA A 94 3.97 -6.20 8.91
N LEU A 95 3.52 -4.94 8.98
CA LEU A 95 2.90 -4.26 7.85
C LEU A 95 3.87 -3.99 6.70
N SER A 96 5.14 -3.68 7.00
CA SER A 96 6.18 -3.48 5.98
C SER A 96 6.38 -4.76 5.18
N LYS A 97 6.45 -5.90 5.87
CA LYS A 97 6.56 -7.21 5.21
C LYS A 97 5.27 -7.59 4.46
N ALA A 98 4.10 -7.25 4.99
CA ALA A 98 2.83 -7.43 4.28
C ALA A 98 2.79 -6.60 2.98
N TYR A 99 3.25 -5.36 3.04
CA TYR A 99 3.35 -4.46 1.89
C TYR A 99 4.34 -4.97 0.84
N GLU A 100 5.50 -5.49 1.28
CA GLU A 100 6.44 -6.17 0.38
C GLU A 100 5.79 -7.37 -0.32
N ALA A 101 5.05 -8.20 0.41
CA ALA A 101 4.29 -9.32 -0.16
C ALA A 101 3.23 -8.85 -1.17
N VAL A 102 2.55 -7.72 -0.90
CA VAL A 102 1.62 -7.09 -1.85
C VAL A 102 2.36 -6.70 -3.13
N ILE A 103 3.52 -6.07 -3.05
CA ILE A 103 4.33 -5.70 -4.22
C ILE A 103 4.75 -6.96 -5.01
N ASN A 104 5.33 -7.94 -4.34
CA ASN A 104 5.79 -9.19 -4.95
C ASN A 104 4.64 -9.93 -5.65
N ASN A 105 3.49 -10.04 -5.00
CA ASN A 105 2.28 -10.62 -5.59
C ASN A 105 1.86 -9.88 -6.87
N GLY A 106 1.93 -8.54 -6.90
CA GLY A 106 1.58 -7.75 -8.08
C GLY A 106 2.58 -7.91 -9.22
N ARG A 107 3.88 -7.96 -8.91
CA ARG A 107 4.97 -8.15 -9.87
C ARG A 107 4.94 -9.52 -10.53
N ALA A 108 4.67 -10.56 -9.74
CA ALA A 108 4.59 -11.94 -10.21
C ALA A 108 3.27 -12.26 -10.94
N TRP A 109 2.20 -11.48 -10.72
CA TRP A 109 0.89 -11.76 -11.29
C TRP A 109 0.86 -11.60 -12.81
N ARG A 110 0.18 -12.54 -13.47
CA ARG A 110 -0.16 -12.55 -14.90
C ARG A 110 -1.56 -13.13 -15.03
N VAL A 111 -2.37 -12.61 -15.95
CA VAL A 111 -3.74 -13.09 -16.20
C VAL A 111 -3.74 -14.59 -16.56
N GLU A 112 -2.67 -15.05 -17.21
CA GLU A 112 -2.50 -16.41 -17.71
C GLU A 112 -2.04 -17.40 -16.64
N ILE A 113 -1.58 -16.93 -15.46
CA ILE A 113 -1.17 -17.82 -14.38
C ILE A 113 -2.44 -18.33 -13.67
N PRO A 114 -2.70 -19.65 -13.70
CA PRO A 114 -3.88 -20.20 -13.06
C PRO A 114 -3.83 -20.00 -11.54
N SER A 115 -5.01 -19.85 -10.93
CA SER A 115 -5.17 -19.89 -9.49
C SER A 115 -4.51 -21.14 -8.90
N VAL A 116 -3.89 -20.98 -7.73
CA VAL A 116 -3.24 -22.08 -7.04
C VAL A 116 -4.29 -23.08 -6.55
N THR A 117 -4.00 -24.38 -6.72
CA THR A 117 -4.84 -25.44 -6.16
C THR A 117 -4.31 -25.85 -4.80
N ILE A 118 -5.17 -25.75 -3.79
CA ILE A 118 -4.90 -26.10 -2.40
C ILE A 118 -5.74 -27.31 -2.01
N THR A 119 -5.17 -28.19 -1.20
CA THR A 119 -5.91 -29.27 -0.54
C THR A 119 -6.53 -28.77 0.76
N LEU A 120 -7.84 -28.89 0.89
CA LEU A 120 -8.63 -28.55 2.07
C LEU A 120 -8.48 -29.61 3.17
N PRO A 121 -8.86 -29.31 4.44
CA PRO A 121 -8.78 -30.28 5.54
C PRO A 121 -9.57 -31.56 5.33
N ASP A 122 -10.65 -31.53 4.53
CA ASP A 122 -11.45 -32.70 4.16
C ASP A 122 -10.86 -33.52 3.00
N GLY A 123 -9.69 -33.11 2.48
CA GLY A 123 -8.98 -33.74 1.38
C GLY A 123 -9.43 -33.30 -0.01
N SER A 124 -10.46 -32.45 -0.12
CA SER A 124 -10.90 -31.90 -1.40
C SER A 124 -9.96 -30.81 -1.93
N ALA A 125 -9.98 -30.56 -3.24
CA ALA A 125 -9.18 -29.53 -3.88
C ALA A 125 -9.97 -28.23 -4.05
N SER A 126 -9.33 -27.09 -3.82
CA SER A 126 -9.90 -25.76 -3.99
C SER A 126 -8.95 -24.85 -4.76
N GLN A 127 -9.46 -24.08 -5.72
CA GLN A 127 -8.69 -23.04 -6.40
C GLN A 127 -8.79 -21.72 -5.61
N VAL A 128 -7.64 -21.09 -5.37
CA VAL A 128 -7.56 -19.85 -4.60
C VAL A 128 -7.07 -18.71 -5.51
N ASP A 129 -7.95 -17.73 -5.77
CA ASP A 129 -7.54 -16.46 -6.36
C ASP A 129 -6.88 -15.60 -5.28
N THR A 130 -5.57 -15.46 -5.39
CA THR A 130 -4.77 -14.68 -4.44
C THR A 130 -4.62 -13.22 -4.85
N TYR A 131 -4.76 -12.86 -6.13
CA TYR A 131 -4.52 -11.50 -6.58
C TYR A 131 -5.62 -10.54 -6.12
N SER A 132 -6.89 -10.88 -6.40
CA SER A 132 -8.02 -10.05 -6.01
C SER A 132 -8.11 -9.91 -4.49
N ALA A 133 -7.88 -11.01 -3.77
CA ALA A 133 -7.87 -11.03 -2.31
C ALA A 133 -6.78 -10.11 -1.74
N VAL A 134 -5.55 -10.19 -2.26
CA VAL A 134 -4.44 -9.32 -1.82
C VAL A 134 -4.73 -7.85 -2.09
N THR A 135 -5.29 -7.53 -3.26
CA THR A 135 -5.68 -6.16 -3.58
C THR A 135 -6.66 -5.65 -2.51
N ASP A 136 -7.68 -6.43 -2.15
CA ASP A 136 -8.62 -6.09 -1.06
C ASP A 136 -7.96 -5.90 0.30
N TYR A 137 -7.05 -6.80 0.73
CA TYR A 137 -6.31 -6.62 1.97
C TYR A 137 -5.45 -5.36 1.95
N TYR A 138 -4.87 -5.03 0.81
CA TYR A 138 -3.97 -3.89 0.69
C TYR A 138 -4.69 -2.58 1.00
N TYR A 139 -5.77 -2.25 0.28
CA TYR A 139 -6.43 -0.96 0.44
C TYR A 139 -7.45 -0.92 1.58
N LYS A 140 -8.05 -2.06 1.99
CA LYS A 140 -9.03 -2.08 3.10
C LYS A 140 -8.40 -2.26 4.48
N SER A 141 -7.16 -2.77 4.56
CA SER A 141 -6.55 -3.14 5.84
C SER A 141 -5.12 -2.61 6.01
N ILE A 142 -4.21 -2.96 5.12
CA ILE A 142 -2.78 -2.65 5.30
C ILE A 142 -2.55 -1.14 5.20
N LEU A 143 -3.05 -0.50 4.14
CA LEU A 143 -2.85 0.92 3.92
C LEU A 143 -3.48 1.79 5.04
N PRO A 144 -4.73 1.57 5.48
CA PRO A 144 -5.29 2.30 6.63
C PRO A 144 -4.49 2.14 7.93
N GLN A 145 -3.94 0.95 8.20
CA GLN A 145 -3.10 0.73 9.38
C GLN A 145 -1.77 1.47 9.27
N LEU A 146 -1.14 1.47 8.09
CA LEU A 146 0.10 2.22 7.85
C LEU A 146 -0.11 3.73 8.00
N LEU A 147 -1.23 4.27 7.52
CA LEU A 147 -1.60 5.67 7.73
C LEU A 147 -1.77 5.97 9.23
N THR A 148 -2.54 5.14 9.94
CA THR A 148 -2.74 5.29 11.40
C THR A 148 -1.42 5.26 12.19
N LEU A 149 -0.46 4.43 11.77
CA LEU A 149 0.88 4.43 12.37
C LEU A 149 1.67 5.72 12.07
N ALA A 150 1.56 6.22 10.84
CA ALA A 150 2.22 7.46 10.43
C ALA A 150 1.70 8.65 11.26
N ASP A 151 0.40 8.71 11.53
CA ASP A 151 -0.21 9.76 12.38
C ASP A 151 0.28 9.67 13.83
N ALA A 152 0.54 8.47 14.31
CA ALA A 152 1.14 8.22 15.62
C ALA A 152 2.68 8.44 15.65
N GLY A 153 3.27 8.94 14.56
CA GLY A 153 4.71 9.23 14.44
C GLY A 153 5.58 8.03 14.04
N THR A 154 5.00 6.87 13.73
CA THR A 154 5.70 5.68 13.25
C THR A 154 5.52 5.55 11.74
N VAL A 155 6.33 6.29 10.98
CA VAL A 155 6.13 6.48 9.53
C VAL A 155 6.78 5.36 8.72
N HIS A 156 6.00 4.69 7.88
CA HIS A 156 6.52 3.74 6.90
C HIS A 156 7.25 4.45 5.75
N PRO A 157 8.37 3.91 5.22
CA PRO A 157 9.14 4.55 4.15
C PRO A 157 8.33 4.96 2.92
N MET A 158 7.23 4.26 2.61
CA MET A 158 6.37 4.60 1.46
C MET A 158 5.76 6.01 1.53
N PHE A 159 5.61 6.60 2.73
CA PHE A 159 5.00 7.92 2.91
C PHE A 159 6.01 9.07 3.03
N THR A 160 7.30 8.77 2.97
CA THR A 160 8.38 9.77 3.16
C THR A 160 8.52 10.74 1.98
N GLY A 161 7.91 10.45 0.84
CA GLY A 161 8.07 11.23 -0.40
C GLY A 161 9.39 10.96 -1.12
N ALA A 162 10.19 9.98 -0.65
CA ALA A 162 11.37 9.54 -1.37
C ALA A 162 10.98 9.04 -2.79
N PRO A 163 11.72 9.43 -3.84
CA PRO A 163 11.49 8.93 -5.19
C PRO A 163 11.55 7.40 -5.23
N LEU A 164 10.62 6.78 -5.97
CA LEU A 164 10.66 5.35 -6.23
C LEU A 164 11.58 5.07 -7.42
N ALA A 165 12.40 4.03 -7.31
CA ALA A 165 13.29 3.62 -8.41
C ALA A 165 12.51 3.10 -9.63
N GLU A 166 11.34 2.50 -9.40
CA GLU A 166 10.44 1.96 -10.42
C GLU A 166 8.99 1.95 -9.88
N CYS A 167 8.00 1.84 -10.78
CA CYS A 167 6.63 1.65 -10.36
C CYS A 167 6.49 0.35 -9.54
N PRO A 168 5.88 0.38 -8.34
CA PRO A 168 5.75 -0.80 -7.49
C PRO A 168 4.85 -1.88 -8.10
N PHE A 169 3.91 -1.47 -8.96
CA PHE A 169 2.99 -2.38 -9.65
C PHE A 169 3.21 -2.29 -11.18
N PRO A 170 3.43 -3.41 -11.87
CA PRO A 170 3.56 -3.41 -13.33
C PRO A 170 2.24 -3.02 -14.00
N PRO A 171 2.23 -2.69 -15.31
CA PRO A 171 1.00 -2.42 -16.07
C PRO A 171 -0.07 -3.52 -15.97
N SER A 172 0.34 -4.79 -15.86
CA SER A 172 -0.61 -5.90 -15.64
C SER A 172 -1.36 -5.77 -14.31
N ALA A 173 -0.80 -5.10 -13.31
CA ALA A 173 -1.40 -4.90 -12.00
C ALA A 173 -1.83 -3.42 -11.77
N GLU A 174 -2.17 -2.69 -12.83
CA GLU A 174 -2.51 -1.26 -12.76
C GLU A 174 -3.67 -0.95 -11.79
N ASP A 175 -4.66 -1.84 -11.70
CA ASP A 175 -5.81 -1.71 -10.80
C ASP A 175 -5.38 -1.52 -9.35
N ARG A 176 -4.26 -2.13 -8.94
CA ARG A 176 -3.76 -2.01 -7.56
C ARG A 176 -3.20 -0.62 -7.26
N ALA A 177 -2.49 -0.02 -8.21
CA ALA A 177 -2.00 1.36 -8.07
C ALA A 177 -3.15 2.37 -8.03
N LEU A 178 -4.18 2.17 -8.86
CA LEU A 178 -5.36 3.02 -8.89
C LEU A 178 -6.21 2.90 -7.62
N LYS A 179 -6.41 1.68 -7.11
CA LYS A 179 -7.10 1.47 -5.84
C LYS A 179 -6.31 2.01 -4.65
N GLU A 180 -4.99 1.92 -4.68
CA GLU A 180 -4.15 2.60 -3.68
C GLU A 180 -4.37 4.11 -3.74
N ALA A 181 -4.31 4.71 -4.93
CA ALA A 181 -4.47 6.15 -5.09
C ALA A 181 -5.83 6.64 -4.58
N LYS A 182 -6.90 5.93 -4.95
CA LYS A 182 -8.24 6.21 -4.44
C LYS A 182 -8.30 6.06 -2.92
N ALA A 183 -7.74 5.00 -2.35
CA ALA A 183 -7.78 4.76 -0.92
C ALA A 183 -6.97 5.80 -0.12
N LEU A 184 -5.86 6.30 -0.67
CA LEU A 184 -5.11 7.42 -0.11
C LEU A 184 -5.93 8.70 -0.08
N ARG A 185 -6.63 9.00 -1.18
CA ARG A 185 -7.55 10.13 -1.25
C ARG A 185 -8.68 9.99 -0.22
N ASP A 186 -9.40 8.86 -0.25
CA ASP A 186 -10.51 8.57 0.67
C ASP A 186 -10.07 8.62 2.15
N ALA A 187 -8.86 8.16 2.48
CA ALA A 187 -8.35 8.20 3.84
C ALA A 187 -8.00 9.62 4.31
N ALA A 188 -7.60 10.51 3.38
CA ALA A 188 -7.36 11.91 3.68
C ALA A 188 -8.67 12.68 3.96
N GLU A 189 -9.83 12.19 3.47
CA GLU A 189 -11.14 12.88 3.56
C GLU A 189 -11.57 13.28 4.99
N ASN A 190 -10.99 12.66 6.02
CA ASN A 190 -11.37 12.90 7.42
C ASN A 190 -10.22 13.46 8.27
N ARG A 191 -9.11 13.88 7.66
CA ARG A 191 -7.83 14.00 8.35
C ARG A 191 -6.98 15.17 7.82
N TRP A 192 -7.27 16.38 8.29
CA TRP A 192 -6.87 17.61 7.59
C TRP A 192 -5.76 18.44 8.22
N ASP A 193 -5.23 18.03 9.36
CA ASP A 193 -4.24 18.83 10.12
C ASP A 193 -2.78 18.40 9.87
N GLY A 194 -2.54 17.40 9.00
CA GLY A 194 -1.19 16.92 8.67
C GLY A 194 -1.12 15.77 7.65
N GLU A 195 -2.22 15.07 7.40
CA GLU A 195 -2.22 13.77 6.70
C GLU A 195 -2.33 13.83 5.18
N VAL A 196 -2.80 14.96 4.65
CA VAL A 196 -2.62 15.29 3.22
C VAL A 196 -1.16 15.07 2.82
N THR A 197 -0.20 15.35 3.70
CA THR A 197 1.23 15.19 3.41
C THR A 197 1.61 13.73 3.11
N PHE A 198 1.14 12.74 3.87
CA PHE A 198 1.50 11.34 3.63
C PHE A 198 0.87 10.81 2.34
N ALA A 199 -0.41 11.10 2.14
CA ALA A 199 -1.14 10.70 0.94
C ALA A 199 -0.56 11.38 -0.31
N THR A 200 -0.31 12.70 -0.26
CA THR A 200 0.27 13.44 -1.38
C THR A 200 1.71 13.03 -1.67
N ASN A 201 2.55 12.79 -0.66
CA ASN A 201 3.89 12.27 -0.84
C ASN A 201 3.87 10.94 -1.61
N ARG A 202 2.99 10.02 -1.19
CA ARG A 202 2.90 8.71 -1.82
C ARG A 202 2.33 8.81 -3.24
N LEU A 203 1.28 9.59 -3.44
CA LEU A 203 0.68 9.80 -4.76
C LEU A 203 1.66 10.47 -5.74
N ARG A 204 2.44 11.47 -5.31
CA ARG A 204 3.49 12.09 -6.12
C ARG A 204 4.56 11.09 -6.51
N ALA A 205 5.06 10.32 -5.56
CA ALA A 205 6.06 9.28 -5.81
C ALA A 205 5.55 8.19 -6.78
N LEU A 206 4.27 7.81 -6.68
CA LEU A 206 3.62 6.91 -7.64
C LEU A 206 3.50 7.56 -9.03
N ARG A 207 3.04 8.81 -9.13
CA ARG A 207 2.88 9.54 -10.40
C ARG A 207 4.20 9.65 -11.17
N GLU A 208 5.29 9.86 -10.46
CA GLU A 208 6.63 9.99 -11.04
C GLU A 208 7.22 8.66 -11.50
N ALA A 209 6.90 7.56 -10.82
CA ALA A 209 7.45 6.24 -11.12
C ALA A 209 6.58 5.39 -12.07
N CYS A 210 5.27 5.67 -12.15
CA CYS A 210 4.28 4.91 -12.90
C CYS A 210 3.78 5.69 -14.12
N ASP A 211 4.63 5.85 -15.14
CA ASP A 211 4.33 6.66 -16.33
C ASP A 211 3.01 6.28 -17.03
N PHE A 212 2.70 5.00 -17.09
CA PHE A 212 1.46 4.49 -17.70
C PHE A 212 0.19 4.89 -16.94
N LEU A 213 0.32 5.32 -15.67
CA LEU A 213 -0.79 5.81 -14.84
C LEU A 213 -0.72 7.31 -14.56
N ARG A 214 0.30 8.01 -15.06
CA ARG A 214 0.54 9.43 -14.75
C ARG A 214 -0.73 10.29 -14.87
N PRO A 215 -1.53 10.22 -15.97
CA PRO A 215 -2.75 11.01 -16.06
C PRO A 215 -3.75 10.73 -14.93
N ARG A 216 -3.97 9.46 -14.60
CA ARG A 216 -4.91 9.07 -13.54
C ARG A 216 -4.40 9.48 -12.16
N LEU A 217 -3.11 9.33 -11.90
CA LEU A 217 -2.51 9.72 -10.61
C LEU A 217 -2.46 11.25 -10.44
N THR A 218 -2.30 12.01 -11.53
CA THR A 218 -2.47 13.48 -11.52
C THR A 218 -3.90 13.88 -11.14
N TYR A 219 -4.92 13.21 -11.71
CA TYR A 219 -6.32 13.45 -11.31
C TYR A 219 -6.54 13.16 -9.83
N GLU A 220 -6.10 12.00 -9.32
CA GLU A 220 -6.26 11.65 -7.90
C GLU A 220 -5.57 12.64 -6.96
N LEU A 221 -4.42 13.21 -7.35
CA LEU A 221 -3.76 14.30 -6.61
C LEU A 221 -4.58 15.59 -6.61
N GLY A 222 -5.10 15.99 -7.78
CA GLY A 222 -5.93 17.18 -7.91
C GLY A 222 -7.19 17.12 -7.05
N GLU A 223 -7.89 15.98 -7.10
CA GLU A 223 -9.09 15.75 -6.28
C GLU A 223 -8.79 15.76 -4.78
N LEU A 224 -7.66 15.16 -4.38
CA LEU A 224 -7.23 15.18 -2.97
C LEU A 224 -7.03 16.63 -2.50
N TYR A 225 -6.32 17.45 -3.26
CA TYR A 225 -6.13 18.87 -2.91
C TYR A 225 -7.43 19.66 -2.95
N ALA A 226 -8.30 19.44 -3.93
CA ALA A 226 -9.56 20.18 -4.06
C ALA A 226 -10.48 19.92 -2.86
N HIS A 227 -10.56 18.66 -2.44
CA HIS A 227 -11.33 18.28 -1.27
C HIS A 227 -10.71 18.86 0.02
N ALA A 228 -9.37 18.76 0.16
CA ALA A 228 -8.65 19.35 1.29
C ALA A 228 -8.87 20.86 1.41
N ALA A 229 -8.86 21.58 0.29
CA ALA A 229 -9.11 23.02 0.23
C ALA A 229 -10.52 23.37 0.71
N THR A 230 -11.52 22.61 0.21
CA THR A 230 -12.92 22.79 0.60
C THR A 230 -13.11 22.60 2.11
N GLU A 231 -12.52 21.56 2.69
CA GLU A 231 -12.63 21.29 4.13
C GLU A 231 -11.90 22.34 4.98
N GLN A 232 -10.71 22.81 4.58
CA GLN A 232 -10.04 23.91 5.30
C GLN A 232 -10.87 25.20 5.26
N GLN A 233 -11.58 25.45 4.16
CA GLN A 233 -12.51 26.58 4.07
C GLN A 233 -13.69 26.43 5.03
N THR A 234 -14.29 25.23 5.15
CA THR A 234 -15.40 25.00 6.11
C THR A 234 -14.93 25.17 7.56
N MET A 235 -13.65 24.89 7.84
CA MET A 235 -13.00 25.11 9.13
C MET A 235 -12.54 26.56 9.36
N THR A 236 -12.80 27.49 8.43
CA THR A 236 -12.38 28.92 8.49
C THR A 236 -10.86 29.12 8.52
N HIS A 237 -10.11 28.19 7.93
CA HIS A 237 -8.66 28.28 7.75
C HIS A 237 -8.31 28.80 6.35
N ASP A 238 -8.76 30.01 6.04
CA ASP A 238 -8.82 30.55 4.67
C ASP A 238 -7.46 30.55 3.95
N GLU A 239 -6.37 30.94 4.64
CA GLU A 239 -5.02 30.92 4.05
C GLU A 239 -4.61 29.50 3.59
N LYS A 240 -4.93 28.48 4.38
CA LYS A 240 -4.60 27.09 4.05
C LYS A 240 -5.51 26.56 2.95
N ALA A 241 -6.78 26.95 2.95
CA ALA A 241 -7.72 26.61 1.91
C ALA A 241 -7.25 27.14 0.53
N VAL A 242 -6.82 28.40 0.46
CA VAL A 242 -6.28 29.03 -0.77
C VAL A 242 -5.01 28.32 -1.25
N GLU A 243 -4.08 28.00 -0.35
CA GLU A 243 -2.86 27.25 -0.69
C GLU A 243 -3.19 25.90 -1.37
N LEU A 244 -4.09 25.13 -0.75
CA LEU A 244 -4.48 23.81 -1.24
C LEU A 244 -5.28 23.91 -2.56
N ALA A 245 -6.14 24.92 -2.71
CA ALA A 245 -6.86 25.17 -3.96
C ALA A 245 -5.90 25.51 -5.11
N GLY A 246 -4.83 26.27 -4.85
CA GLY A 246 -3.77 26.51 -5.83
C GLY A 246 -3.06 25.23 -6.30
N HIS A 247 -2.79 24.30 -5.36
CA HIS A 247 -2.28 22.97 -5.71
C HIS A 247 -3.28 22.15 -6.52
N ALA A 248 -4.56 22.15 -6.13
CA ALA A 248 -5.63 21.47 -6.86
C ALA A 248 -5.73 21.97 -8.31
N LEU A 249 -5.72 23.28 -8.52
CA LEU A 249 -5.77 23.89 -9.84
C LEU A 249 -4.62 23.43 -10.73
N THR A 250 -3.41 23.44 -10.19
CA THR A 250 -2.22 23.02 -10.93
C THR A 250 -2.37 21.57 -11.42
N GLU A 251 -2.75 20.66 -10.51
CA GLU A 251 -2.89 19.25 -10.83
C GLU A 251 -4.07 18.96 -11.78
N LEU A 252 -5.22 19.62 -11.59
CA LEU A 252 -6.40 19.43 -12.44
C LEU A 252 -6.21 20.02 -13.85
N GLU A 253 -5.53 21.16 -13.98
CA GLU A 253 -5.18 21.73 -15.29
C GLU A 253 -4.14 20.86 -16.03
N ASP A 254 -3.16 20.29 -15.31
CA ASP A 254 -2.24 19.29 -15.85
C ASP A 254 -3.00 18.03 -16.31
N PHE A 255 -3.96 17.55 -15.50
CA PHE A 255 -4.83 16.45 -15.89
C PHE A 255 -5.59 16.75 -17.19
N MET A 256 -6.17 17.94 -17.34
CA MET A 256 -6.90 18.33 -18.55
C MET A 256 -6.02 18.34 -19.80
N THR A 257 -4.72 18.61 -19.63
CA THR A 257 -3.71 18.48 -20.70
C THR A 257 -3.48 17.02 -21.09
N TYR A 258 -3.50 16.10 -20.12
CA TYR A 258 -3.36 14.66 -20.38
C TYR A 258 -4.65 13.98 -20.87
N ALA A 259 -5.83 14.41 -20.41
CA ALA A 259 -7.12 13.76 -20.65
C ALA A 259 -7.65 13.89 -22.10
N GLY A 260 -6.93 14.62 -22.96
CA GLY A 260 -7.25 14.75 -24.38
C GLY A 260 -7.01 13.49 -25.22
N LEU A 261 -6.67 12.35 -24.60
CA LEU A 261 -6.01 11.24 -25.29
C LEU A 261 -6.84 9.96 -25.50
N GLU A 262 -7.74 9.52 -24.60
CA GLU A 262 -8.57 8.31 -24.80
C GLU A 262 -9.61 8.08 -23.67
N PRO A 263 -10.77 7.41 -23.91
CA PRO A 263 -11.64 6.93 -22.83
C PRO A 263 -10.92 5.92 -21.91
N PRO A 264 -11.20 5.86 -20.59
CA PRO A 264 -12.25 6.56 -19.84
C PRO A 264 -11.88 7.97 -19.35
N LEU A 265 -10.67 8.48 -19.64
CA LEU A 265 -10.25 9.82 -19.20
C LEU A 265 -11.12 10.93 -19.83
N ALA A 266 -11.67 10.67 -21.01
CA ALA A 266 -12.62 11.56 -21.67
C ALA A 266 -13.89 11.84 -20.84
N ASP A 267 -14.34 10.88 -20.02
CA ASP A 267 -15.53 11.07 -19.17
C ASP A 267 -15.22 12.02 -18.01
N TRP A 268 -14.05 11.88 -17.38
CA TRP A 268 -13.59 12.76 -16.30
C TRP A 268 -13.31 14.18 -16.80
N LYS A 269 -12.86 14.34 -18.05
CA LYS A 269 -12.68 15.64 -18.69
C LYS A 269 -13.95 16.49 -18.69
N LEU A 270 -15.13 15.88 -18.66
CA LEU A 270 -16.41 16.59 -18.62
C LEU A 270 -16.74 17.13 -17.22
N THR A 271 -16.22 16.51 -16.15
CA THR A 271 -16.53 16.87 -14.76
C THR A 271 -15.50 17.84 -14.16
N VAL A 272 -14.21 17.65 -14.47
CA VAL A 272 -13.10 18.46 -13.93
C VAL A 272 -13.21 19.99 -14.14
N PRO A 273 -13.81 20.52 -15.22
CA PRO A 273 -14.00 21.96 -15.35
C PRO A 273 -14.82 22.60 -14.22
N VAL A 274 -15.74 21.85 -13.60
CA VAL A 274 -16.53 22.32 -12.45
C VAL A 274 -15.62 22.47 -11.23
N ASP A 275 -14.77 21.48 -10.98
CA ASP A 275 -13.84 21.48 -9.85
C ASP A 275 -12.80 22.61 -10.00
N ILE A 276 -12.26 22.82 -11.21
CA ILE A 276 -11.38 23.95 -11.53
C ILE A 276 -12.09 25.29 -11.27
N ALA A 277 -13.35 25.44 -11.69
CA ALA A 277 -14.09 26.68 -11.48
C ALA A 277 -14.33 26.96 -9.99
N ALA A 278 -14.67 25.93 -9.21
CA ALA A 278 -14.85 26.02 -7.76
C ALA A 278 -13.54 26.41 -7.06
N MET A 279 -12.42 25.79 -7.42
CA MET A 279 -11.12 26.11 -6.84
C MET A 279 -10.62 27.51 -7.23
N LYS A 280 -10.89 27.98 -8.45
CA LYS A 280 -10.60 29.37 -8.86
C LYS A 280 -11.39 30.38 -8.01
N ALA A 281 -12.67 30.14 -7.81
CA ALA A 281 -13.49 31.01 -6.96
C ALA A 281 -12.94 31.07 -5.53
N LEU A 282 -12.53 29.93 -4.95
CA LEU A 282 -11.94 29.88 -3.61
C LEU A 282 -10.67 30.75 -3.51
N VAL A 283 -9.81 30.71 -4.54
CA VAL A 283 -8.58 31.51 -4.62
C VAL A 283 -8.85 33.00 -4.87
N ASP A 284 -9.85 33.34 -5.69
CA ASP A 284 -10.13 34.73 -6.07
C ASP A 284 -10.94 35.50 -4.99
N ASP A 285 -11.74 34.80 -4.18
CA ASP A 285 -12.65 35.38 -3.19
C ASP A 285 -12.01 35.61 -1.80
N ASN A 286 -10.78 35.12 -1.55
CA ASN A 286 -10.05 35.22 -0.27
C ASN A 286 -8.67 35.85 -0.43
#